data_AF-A0A821W373-F1
#
_entry.id   AF-A0A821W373-F1
#
_cell.length_a   1.000
_cell.length_b   1.000
_cell.length_c   1.000
_cell.angle_alpha   90.00
_cell.angle_beta   90.00
_cell.angle_gamma   90.00
#
_symmetry.space_group_name_H-M   'P 1'
#
loop_
_entity.id
_entity.type
_entity.pdbx_description
1 polymer ?
#
loop_
_entity_poly.entity_id
_entity_poly.type
_entity_poly.pdbx_seq_one_letter_code
_entity_poly.pdbx_strand_id
1 'polypeptide(L)'
;GMAEIFKQFGDHLYARNEYETATDQYCKTIGFLEPSYVIKKFLDSQHIDHLTRYLEELHREKLANTDHTTLLLNCYTKHPDRINRLAKFIGLNETSPSTSDVDLSFDVDIAIDVCRQANYFDEALALSAKYRRHDKYIKIQIENKKDYDKALTYIQTLKFDDALQAFRNYGKTLINEQSQLTTKLLKQLNPTPQQIEQEQLPESLINLFMNNPDELLDYLEYAVKQYPKEHLSTTVYDTILELLLQKYNKTNDKKEIDRISHQILTLLQDSKVDIDVTRAMVACQKYNFKAGVICLYDKAKLYQQILQYQMDNKDNDEILATCRKYGEDDPQLWIQALSYFSKLKSADGCRKEIQQILKYIDEKDLLSPLLIIQTLSNNESTSLDLLKDYLIRKLRCEQTQIEKDQTEIRRFRQESGDIVKKIKALETGPILCQDPKCSACKMDLDLPCIHFFCEHSFHEHCAYAIESPTTSEIIYECPLCSGDNRKWLDLINNQRVGKDIHETFHRELDKQQDKFGVVAEFLGRRLFDKVIQKS
;
A
#
# COMPACT_ATOMS: atom_id res chain seq x y z
N GLY A 1 45.40 50.29 -51.71
CA GLY A 1 45.15 51.07 -50.46
C GLY A 1 46.27 50.80 -49.46
N MET A 2 46.43 51.60 -48.39
CA MET A 2 47.56 51.45 -47.45
C MET A 2 47.78 50.01 -46.93
N ALA A 3 46.72 49.23 -46.74
CA ALA A 3 46.80 47.81 -46.35
C ALA A 3 47.55 46.91 -47.35
N GLU A 4 47.51 47.23 -48.65
CA GLU A 4 48.18 46.45 -49.70
C GLU A 4 49.69 46.75 -49.77
N ILE A 5 50.08 47.98 -49.39
CA ILE A 5 51.48 48.35 -49.19
C ILE A 5 52.04 47.60 -47.98
N PHE A 6 51.29 47.55 -46.87
CA PHE A 6 51.68 46.79 -45.68
C PHE A 6 51.76 45.28 -45.94
N LYS A 7 50.87 44.72 -46.77
CA LYS A 7 50.94 43.33 -47.23
C LYS A 7 52.21 43.07 -48.05
N GLN A 8 52.47 43.85 -49.10
CA GLN A 8 53.65 43.68 -49.96
C GLN A 8 54.95 43.85 -49.18
N PHE A 9 54.97 44.80 -48.24
CA PHE A 9 56.11 45.03 -47.36
C PHE A 9 56.30 43.87 -46.36
N GLY A 10 55.22 43.36 -45.77
CA GLY A 10 55.25 42.16 -44.92
C GLY A 10 55.71 40.91 -45.66
N ASP A 11 55.29 40.71 -46.92
CA ASP A 11 55.70 39.60 -47.78
C ASP A 11 57.20 39.66 -48.12
N HIS A 12 57.71 40.87 -48.41
CA HIS A 12 59.13 41.10 -48.67
C HIS A 12 60.00 40.87 -47.42
N LEU A 13 59.54 41.29 -46.24
CA LEU A 13 60.23 41.06 -44.97
C LEU A 13 60.22 39.58 -44.57
N TYR A 14 59.10 38.90 -44.81
CA TYR A 14 59.00 37.44 -44.59
C TYR A 14 60.00 36.68 -45.47
N ALA A 15 60.14 37.04 -46.75
CA ALA A 15 61.12 36.44 -47.66
C ALA A 15 62.59 36.68 -47.25
N ARG A 16 62.85 37.69 -46.43
CA ARG A 16 64.18 38.04 -45.89
C ARG A 16 64.48 37.39 -44.53
N ASN A 17 63.60 36.53 -44.02
CA ASN A 17 63.66 35.93 -42.68
C ASN A 17 63.52 36.95 -41.53
N GLU A 18 63.00 38.15 -41.77
CA GLU A 18 62.75 39.17 -40.75
C GLU A 18 61.31 39.01 -40.21
N TYR A 19 61.05 37.91 -39.48
CA TYR A 19 59.70 37.48 -39.11
C TYR A 19 59.01 38.37 -38.06
N GLU A 20 59.74 38.96 -37.12
CA GLU A 20 59.17 39.89 -36.12
C GLU A 20 58.60 41.15 -36.76
N THR A 21 59.41 41.82 -37.59
CA THR A 21 58.99 43.04 -38.28
C THR A 21 57.92 42.75 -39.32
N ALA A 22 57.98 41.58 -39.99
CA ALA A 22 56.91 41.13 -40.87
C ALA A 22 55.58 40.98 -40.10
N THR A 23 55.60 40.39 -38.91
CA THR A 23 54.40 40.20 -38.05
C THR A 23 53.77 41.55 -37.68
N ASP A 24 54.57 42.53 -37.28
CA ASP A 24 54.06 43.87 -36.93
C ASP A 24 53.38 44.58 -38.11
N GLN A 25 53.85 44.33 -39.34
CA GLN A 25 53.22 44.87 -40.54
C GLN A 25 51.94 44.12 -40.89
N TYR A 26 51.89 42.80 -40.69
CA TYR A 26 50.66 42.02 -40.82
C TYR A 26 49.60 42.42 -39.78
N CYS A 27 49.98 42.70 -38.53
CA CYS A 27 49.03 43.19 -37.52
C CYS A 27 48.36 44.51 -37.94
N LYS A 28 49.08 45.39 -38.65
CA LYS A 28 48.50 46.64 -39.19
C LYS A 28 47.52 46.44 -40.36
N THR A 29 47.45 45.23 -40.90
CA THR A 29 46.50 44.86 -41.97
C THR A 29 45.21 44.22 -41.46
N ILE A 30 45.07 44.04 -40.14
CA ILE A 30 43.86 43.51 -39.50
C ILE A 30 42.66 44.40 -39.86
N GLY A 31 41.54 43.78 -40.26
CA GLY A 31 40.33 44.47 -40.74
C GLY A 31 40.23 44.69 -42.25
N PHE A 32 41.34 44.57 -42.99
CA PHE A 32 41.36 44.72 -44.45
C PHE A 32 41.86 43.47 -45.19
N LEU A 33 42.76 42.70 -44.57
CA LEU A 33 43.28 41.44 -45.11
C LEU A 33 42.63 40.25 -44.41
N GLU A 34 42.31 39.19 -45.18
CA GLU A 34 41.80 37.94 -44.60
C GLU A 34 42.83 37.29 -43.67
N PRO A 35 42.50 37.04 -42.38
CA PRO A 35 43.42 36.44 -41.40
C PRO A 35 44.01 35.09 -41.85
N SER A 36 43.26 34.31 -42.63
CA SER A 36 43.72 33.02 -43.18
C SER A 36 44.98 33.13 -44.03
N TYR A 37 45.24 34.28 -44.67
CA TYR A 37 46.46 34.52 -45.45
C TYR A 37 47.71 34.53 -44.55
N VAL A 38 47.62 35.24 -43.43
CA VAL A 38 48.72 35.36 -42.47
C VAL A 38 48.90 34.07 -41.69
N ILE A 39 47.80 33.44 -41.27
CA ILE A 39 47.82 32.16 -40.54
C ILE A 39 48.52 31.07 -41.36
N LYS A 40 48.26 30.96 -42.67
CA LYS A 40 48.93 29.97 -43.55
C LYS A 40 50.45 30.18 -43.63
N LYS A 41 50.94 31.41 -43.51
CA LYS A 41 52.38 31.73 -43.57
C LYS A 41 53.12 31.40 -42.26
N PHE A 42 52.44 31.44 -41.13
CA PHE A 42 53.06 31.21 -39.81
C PHE A 42 52.62 29.91 -39.15
N LEU A 43 52.03 28.96 -39.91
CA LEU A 43 51.54 27.68 -39.38
C LEU A 43 52.68 26.75 -38.93
N ASP A 44 53.89 26.95 -39.43
CA ASP A 44 55.06 26.15 -39.07
C ASP A 44 55.40 26.27 -37.58
N SER A 45 55.77 25.14 -36.97
CA SER A 45 56.02 25.06 -35.52
C SER A 45 57.14 25.96 -35.01
N GLN A 46 57.99 26.46 -35.90
CA GLN A 46 59.10 27.36 -35.58
C GLN A 46 58.65 28.83 -35.43
N HIS A 47 57.44 29.17 -35.88
CA HIS A 47 56.91 30.54 -35.88
C HIS A 47 55.67 30.72 -35.01
N ILE A 48 55.45 29.80 -34.06
CA ILE A 48 54.29 29.80 -33.16
C ILE A 48 54.17 31.13 -32.39
N ASP A 49 55.28 31.75 -31.96
CA ASP A 49 55.24 33.03 -31.24
C ASP A 49 54.75 34.19 -32.11
N HIS A 50 55.13 34.22 -33.39
CA HIS A 50 54.67 35.23 -34.35
C HIS A 50 53.19 35.05 -34.68
N LEU A 51 52.76 33.79 -34.88
CA LEU A 51 51.36 33.45 -35.08
C LEU A 51 50.52 33.81 -33.84
N THR A 52 51.03 33.52 -32.64
CA THR A 52 50.37 33.84 -31.37
C THR A 52 50.16 35.34 -31.24
N ARG A 53 51.18 36.16 -31.49
CA ARG A 53 51.09 37.62 -31.44
C ARG A 53 50.09 38.18 -32.45
N TYR A 54 50.07 37.65 -33.68
CA TYR A 54 49.10 38.07 -34.68
C TYR A 54 47.66 37.74 -34.26
N LEU A 55 47.43 36.53 -33.73
CA LEU A 55 46.12 36.10 -33.25
C LEU A 55 45.67 36.86 -31.98
N GLU A 56 46.60 37.23 -31.08
CA GLU A 56 46.33 38.09 -29.92
C GLU A 56 45.83 39.48 -30.35
N GLU A 57 46.50 40.12 -31.32
CA GLU A 57 46.06 41.41 -31.88
C GLU A 57 44.73 41.28 -32.61
N LEU A 58 44.51 40.18 -33.34
CA LEU A 58 43.23 39.90 -34.00
C LEU A 58 42.07 39.79 -32.99
N HIS A 59 42.33 39.20 -31.83
CA HIS A 59 41.39 39.15 -30.71
C HIS A 59 41.18 40.52 -30.06
N ARG A 60 42.25 41.33 -29.92
CA ARG A 60 42.15 42.70 -29.37
C ARG A 60 41.25 43.60 -30.21
N GLU A 61 41.31 43.45 -31.53
CA GLU A 61 40.47 44.20 -32.50
C GLU A 61 39.05 43.61 -32.67
N LYS A 62 38.67 42.58 -31.91
CA LYS A 62 37.35 41.91 -31.95
C LYS A 62 36.95 41.32 -33.31
N LEU A 63 37.93 40.97 -34.15
CA LEU A 63 37.71 40.38 -35.48
C LEU A 63 38.04 38.87 -35.53
N ALA A 64 38.29 38.26 -34.37
CA ALA A 64 38.56 36.83 -34.26
C ALA A 64 37.28 36.00 -34.33
N ASN A 65 37.37 34.83 -34.97
CA ASN A 65 36.30 33.83 -34.99
C ASN A 65 36.65 32.66 -34.06
N THR A 66 35.74 31.69 -33.93
CA THR A 66 35.93 30.50 -33.10
C THR A 66 37.17 29.69 -33.50
N ASP A 67 37.43 29.53 -34.80
CA ASP A 67 38.58 28.77 -35.31
C ASP A 67 39.93 29.46 -34.98
N HIS A 68 39.98 30.78 -35.08
CA HIS A 68 41.14 31.59 -34.70
C HIS A 68 41.41 31.48 -33.19
N THR A 69 40.34 31.41 -32.39
CA THR A 69 40.42 31.22 -30.94
C THR A 69 41.00 29.84 -30.60
N THR A 70 40.47 28.78 -31.22
CA THR A 70 40.99 27.41 -31.06
C THR A 70 42.44 27.30 -31.50
N LEU A 71 42.82 27.97 -32.60
CA LEU A 71 44.20 27.99 -33.08
C LEU A 71 45.13 28.73 -32.13
N LEU A 72 44.71 29.87 -31.57
CA LEU A 72 45.46 30.63 -30.58
C LEU A 72 45.67 29.81 -29.30
N LEU A 73 44.63 29.16 -28.81
CA LEU A 73 44.71 28.25 -27.67
C LEU A 73 45.66 27.09 -27.94
N ASN A 74 45.59 26.47 -29.13
CA ASN A 74 46.55 25.45 -29.55
C ASN A 74 47.98 26.00 -29.61
N CYS A 75 48.19 27.23 -30.07
CA CYS A 75 49.50 27.87 -30.07
C CYS A 75 50.03 28.06 -28.65
N TYR A 76 49.19 28.51 -27.71
CA TYR A 76 49.58 28.65 -26.31
C TYR A 76 49.96 27.32 -25.66
N THR A 77 49.24 26.23 -25.95
CA THR A 77 49.55 24.92 -25.37
C THR A 77 50.95 24.41 -25.76
N LYS A 78 51.46 24.79 -26.94
CA LYS A 78 52.81 24.42 -27.42
C LYS A 78 53.95 25.26 -26.84
N HIS A 79 53.64 26.33 -26.10
CA HIS A 79 54.64 27.25 -25.56
C HIS A 79 55.10 26.84 -24.13
N PRO A 80 56.38 27.04 -23.74
CA PRO A 80 56.87 26.69 -22.39
C PRO A 80 56.13 27.43 -21.25
N ASP A 81 55.81 28.72 -21.45
CA ASP A 81 55.10 29.60 -20.49
C ASP A 81 53.55 29.60 -20.67
N ARG A 82 53.00 28.44 -21.09
CA ARG A 82 51.58 28.27 -21.43
C ARG A 82 50.60 28.70 -20.35
N ILE A 83 50.92 28.48 -19.07
CA ILE A 83 50.03 28.77 -17.93
C ILE A 83 49.82 30.27 -17.77
N ASN A 84 50.90 31.06 -17.80
CA ASN A 84 50.81 32.50 -17.63
C ASN A 84 50.17 33.17 -18.84
N ARG A 85 50.44 32.69 -20.06
CA ARG A 85 49.80 33.22 -21.27
C ARG A 85 48.31 32.88 -21.33
N LEU A 86 47.91 31.63 -21.05
CA LEU A 86 46.49 31.25 -20.93
C LEU A 86 45.80 32.03 -19.81
N ALA A 87 46.42 32.17 -18.63
CA ALA A 87 45.88 32.96 -17.53
C ALA A 87 45.68 34.44 -17.88
N LYS A 88 46.68 35.06 -18.52
CA LYS A 88 46.60 36.45 -18.98
C LYS A 88 45.54 36.65 -20.05
N PHE A 89 45.45 35.72 -21.01
CA PHE A 89 44.47 35.75 -22.09
C PHE A 89 43.04 35.56 -21.59
N ILE A 90 42.82 34.69 -20.59
CA ILE A 90 41.50 34.45 -19.98
C ILE A 90 41.22 35.45 -18.82
N GLY A 91 42.02 36.51 -18.66
CA GLY A 91 41.74 37.65 -17.79
C GLY A 91 41.98 37.43 -16.29
N LEU A 92 43.18 37.01 -15.88
CA LEU A 92 43.52 36.85 -14.45
C LEU A 92 43.94 38.09 -13.67
N ASN A 93 43.91 39.31 -14.23
CA ASN A 93 44.32 40.51 -13.49
C ASN A 93 43.42 41.73 -13.75
N GLU A 94 42.11 41.59 -13.61
CA GLU A 94 41.28 42.75 -13.26
C GLU A 94 40.53 42.48 -11.96
N THR A 95 41.21 42.79 -10.86
CA THR A 95 40.57 43.16 -9.61
C THR A 95 39.79 44.46 -9.82
N SER A 96 38.54 44.37 -10.25
CA SER A 96 37.46 45.22 -9.71
C SER A 96 36.08 44.71 -10.12
N PRO A 97 35.18 44.47 -9.15
CA PRO A 97 33.78 44.19 -9.42
C PRO A 97 33.07 45.53 -9.61
N SER A 98 32.71 45.87 -10.84
CA SER A 98 31.58 46.76 -11.20
C SER A 98 31.84 47.35 -12.57
N THR A 99 31.24 46.74 -13.59
CA THR A 99 30.42 47.42 -14.60
C THR A 99 30.00 46.36 -15.59
N SER A 100 28.70 46.31 -15.83
CA SER A 100 28.07 45.71 -17.00
C SER A 100 28.82 46.09 -18.28
N ASP A 101 28.86 45.15 -19.23
CA ASP A 101 29.29 45.33 -20.62
C ASP A 101 30.77 45.09 -20.95
N VAL A 102 31.26 43.89 -20.62
CA VAL A 102 32.35 43.29 -21.43
C VAL A 102 31.95 41.87 -21.84
N ASP A 103 31.20 41.80 -22.93
CA ASP A 103 30.94 40.59 -23.72
C ASP A 103 32.24 40.15 -24.42
N LEU A 104 33.21 39.70 -23.63
CA LEU A 104 34.30 38.85 -24.10
C LEU A 104 33.76 37.43 -24.01
N SER A 105 33.04 37.00 -25.05
CA SER A 105 32.52 35.64 -25.22
C SER A 105 33.67 34.66 -25.49
N PHE A 106 34.70 34.65 -24.63
CA PHE A 106 35.66 33.58 -24.62
C PHE A 106 34.93 32.34 -24.16
N ASP A 107 34.79 31.40 -25.08
CA ASP A 107 34.18 30.12 -24.79
C ASP A 107 35.19 29.32 -23.95
N VAL A 108 35.17 29.56 -22.63
CA VAL A 108 35.98 28.84 -21.63
C VAL A 108 35.89 27.33 -21.85
N ASP A 109 34.74 26.90 -22.35
CA ASP A 109 34.46 25.53 -22.74
C ASP A 109 35.40 25.05 -23.87
N ILE A 110 35.64 25.85 -24.91
CA ILE A 110 36.60 25.54 -25.99
C ILE A 110 38.03 25.50 -25.44
N ALA A 111 38.40 26.43 -24.56
CA ALA A 111 39.73 26.44 -23.94
C ALA A 111 40.00 25.15 -23.16
N ILE A 112 39.02 24.69 -22.37
CA ILE A 112 39.12 23.43 -21.63
C ILE A 112 39.24 22.23 -22.59
N ASP A 113 38.44 22.20 -23.66
CA ASP A 113 38.47 21.09 -24.63
C ASP A 113 39.79 21.03 -25.41
N VAL A 114 40.35 22.18 -25.79
CA VAL A 114 41.67 22.27 -26.43
C VAL A 114 42.78 21.79 -25.50
N CYS A 115 42.77 22.24 -24.23
CA CYS A 115 43.73 21.76 -23.23
C CYS A 115 43.60 20.24 -23.03
N ARG A 116 42.38 19.69 -23.01
CA ARG A 116 42.15 18.24 -22.91
C ARG A 116 42.67 17.49 -24.13
N GLN A 117 42.43 17.98 -25.35
CA GLN A 117 42.88 17.34 -26.60
C GLN A 117 44.41 17.30 -26.71
N ALA A 118 45.07 18.34 -26.21
CA ALA A 118 46.52 18.43 -26.19
C ALA A 118 47.17 17.70 -24.98
N ASN A 119 46.40 16.90 -24.22
CA ASN A 119 46.82 16.13 -23.03
C ASN A 119 47.31 16.96 -21.83
N TYR A 120 46.96 18.25 -21.77
CA TYR A 120 47.26 19.15 -20.64
C TYR A 120 46.13 19.10 -19.60
N PHE A 121 46.00 17.94 -18.94
CA PHE A 121 44.87 17.67 -18.05
C PHE A 121 44.88 18.53 -16.79
N ASP A 122 46.04 18.80 -16.18
CA ASP A 122 46.12 19.58 -14.93
C ASP A 122 45.72 21.05 -15.16
N GLU A 123 46.09 21.61 -16.31
CA GLU A 123 45.72 22.95 -16.74
C GLU A 123 44.21 23.03 -17.07
N ALA A 124 43.68 22.02 -17.78
CA ALA A 124 42.26 21.93 -18.07
C ALA A 124 41.42 21.82 -16.79
N LEU A 125 41.91 21.09 -15.77
CA LEU A 125 41.27 20.99 -14.45
C LEU A 125 41.30 22.32 -13.69
N ALA A 126 42.44 23.01 -13.68
CA ALA A 126 42.56 24.31 -13.03
C ALA A 126 41.59 25.34 -13.64
N LEU A 127 41.48 25.37 -14.97
CA LEU A 127 40.52 26.21 -15.68
C LEU A 127 39.08 25.82 -15.35
N SER A 128 38.75 24.53 -15.42
CA SER A 128 37.40 24.04 -15.14
C SER A 128 36.94 24.37 -13.71
N ALA A 129 37.82 24.20 -12.72
CA ALA A 129 37.55 24.52 -11.33
C ALA A 129 37.36 26.04 -11.13
N LYS A 130 38.21 26.86 -11.75
CA LYS A 130 38.18 28.32 -11.62
C LYS A 130 36.90 28.95 -12.20
N TYR A 131 36.46 28.47 -13.36
CA TYR A 131 35.28 29.01 -14.05
C TYR A 131 33.99 28.23 -13.73
N ARG A 132 34.00 27.37 -12.70
CA ARG A 132 32.84 26.58 -12.25
C ARG A 132 32.22 25.71 -13.36
N ARG A 133 33.05 25.20 -14.28
CA ARG A 133 32.65 24.20 -15.28
C ARG A 133 32.78 22.80 -14.68
N HIS A 134 31.87 22.49 -13.75
CA HIS A 134 31.90 21.28 -12.93
C HIS A 134 31.81 19.99 -13.76
N ASP A 135 30.92 19.95 -14.76
CA ASP A 135 30.77 18.80 -15.67
C ASP A 135 32.08 18.47 -16.40
N LYS A 136 32.77 19.47 -16.96
CA LYS A 136 34.05 19.28 -17.64
C LYS A 136 35.17 18.84 -16.69
N TYR A 137 35.23 19.41 -15.49
CA TYR A 137 36.20 19.01 -14.47
C TYR A 137 36.06 17.52 -14.16
N ILE A 138 34.84 17.08 -13.86
CA ILE A 138 34.54 15.70 -13.49
C ILE A 138 34.80 14.76 -14.67
N LYS A 139 34.40 15.15 -15.88
CA LYS A 139 34.69 14.41 -17.11
C LYS A 139 36.18 14.15 -17.29
N ILE A 140 37.01 15.18 -17.14
CA ILE A 140 38.48 15.06 -17.29
C ILE A 140 39.05 14.13 -16.21
N GLN A 141 38.57 14.23 -14.96
CA GLN A 141 39.05 13.35 -13.89
C GLN A 141 38.68 11.88 -14.13
N ILE A 142 37.47 11.61 -14.62
CA ILE A 142 36.95 10.25 -14.81
C ILE A 142 37.49 9.61 -16.10
N GLU A 143 37.41 10.31 -17.24
CA GLU A 143 37.75 9.73 -18.55
C GLU A 143 39.25 9.76 -18.83
N ASN A 144 39.96 10.84 -18.47
CA ASN A 144 41.36 11.03 -18.83
C ASN A 144 42.32 10.62 -17.70
N LYS A 145 42.12 11.13 -16.48
CA LYS A 145 43.02 10.82 -15.35
C LYS A 145 42.67 9.53 -14.61
N LYS A 146 41.42 9.06 -14.75
CA LYS A 146 40.85 7.91 -14.00
C LYS A 146 41.04 8.04 -12.48
N ASP A 147 41.06 9.27 -11.97
CA ASP A 147 41.24 9.57 -10.55
C ASP A 147 39.86 9.80 -9.92
N TYR A 148 39.19 8.68 -9.62
CA TYR A 148 37.82 8.69 -9.11
C TYR A 148 37.72 9.30 -7.70
N ASP A 149 38.75 9.16 -6.86
CA ASP A 149 38.80 9.73 -5.51
C ASP A 149 38.78 11.26 -5.54
N LYS A 150 39.58 11.89 -6.41
CA LYS A 150 39.56 13.35 -6.57
C LYS A 150 38.27 13.83 -7.22
N ALA A 151 37.69 13.06 -8.13
CA ALA A 151 36.38 13.38 -8.71
C ALA A 151 35.29 13.41 -7.62
N LEU A 152 35.23 12.40 -6.76
CA LEU A 152 34.28 12.32 -5.65
C LEU A 152 34.51 13.41 -4.61
N THR A 153 35.78 13.69 -4.26
CA THR A 153 36.13 14.78 -3.33
C THR A 153 35.68 16.13 -3.88
N TYR A 154 35.79 16.34 -5.20
CA TYR A 154 35.31 17.56 -5.84
C TYR A 154 33.78 17.65 -5.83
N ILE A 155 33.08 16.56 -6.17
CA ILE A 155 31.61 16.50 -6.13
C ILE A 155 31.08 16.84 -4.73
N GLN A 156 31.76 16.40 -3.67
CA GLN A 156 31.41 16.72 -2.28
C GLN A 156 31.41 18.23 -1.97
N THR A 157 32.17 19.04 -2.71
CA THR A 157 32.21 20.49 -2.53
C THR A 157 31.14 21.24 -3.31
N LEU A 158 30.41 20.55 -4.20
CA LEU A 158 29.41 21.16 -5.07
C LEU A 158 28.08 21.37 -4.35
N LYS A 159 27.25 22.25 -4.92
CA LYS A 159 25.86 22.40 -4.51
C LYS A 159 25.05 21.17 -4.97
N PHE A 160 23.89 20.98 -4.35
CA PHE A 160 23.02 19.84 -4.61
C PHE A 160 22.72 19.63 -6.11
N ASP A 161 22.30 20.67 -6.83
CA ASP A 161 21.90 20.54 -8.25
C ASP A 161 23.07 20.10 -9.14
N ASP A 162 24.24 20.74 -8.96
CA ASP A 162 25.47 20.43 -9.70
C ASP A 162 25.97 19.01 -9.37
N ALA A 163 25.90 18.61 -8.09
CA ALA A 163 26.28 17.29 -7.64
C ALA A 163 25.35 16.21 -8.20
N LEU A 164 24.04 16.45 -8.21
CA LEU A 164 23.06 15.52 -8.76
C LEU A 164 23.24 15.32 -10.27
N GLN A 165 23.47 16.41 -11.01
CA GLN A 165 23.77 16.33 -12.44
C GLN A 165 25.05 15.52 -12.71
N ALA A 166 26.08 15.70 -11.88
CA ALA A 166 27.29 14.89 -11.96
C ALA A 166 27.01 13.40 -11.75
N PHE A 167 26.17 13.03 -10.77
CA PHE A 167 25.78 11.63 -10.58
C PHE A 167 24.94 11.06 -11.71
N ARG A 168 24.08 11.86 -12.35
CA ARG A 168 23.32 11.41 -13.53
C ARG A 168 24.23 11.10 -14.71
N ASN A 169 25.23 11.95 -14.96
CA ASN A 169 26.14 11.79 -16.09
C ASN A 169 27.20 10.71 -15.84
N TYR A 170 27.79 10.69 -14.64
CA TYR A 170 28.97 9.88 -14.35
C TYR A 170 28.79 8.85 -13.23
N GLY A 171 27.63 8.82 -12.57
CA GLY A 171 27.37 7.96 -11.42
C GLY A 171 27.48 6.47 -11.73
N LYS A 172 27.11 6.03 -12.95
CA LYS A 172 27.28 4.62 -13.37
C LYS A 172 28.74 4.19 -13.31
N THR A 173 29.65 5.04 -13.81
CA THR A 173 31.09 4.76 -13.80
C THR A 173 31.64 4.82 -12.38
N LEU A 174 31.26 5.84 -11.61
CA LEU A 174 31.72 6.00 -10.23
C LEU A 174 31.27 4.86 -9.30
N ILE A 175 30.04 4.36 -9.46
CA ILE A 175 29.53 3.22 -8.67
C ILE A 175 30.23 1.91 -9.06
N ASN A 176 30.52 1.69 -10.35
CA ASN A 176 31.22 0.48 -10.78
C ASN A 176 32.66 0.40 -10.27
N GLU A 177 33.35 1.54 -10.18
CA GLU A 177 34.76 1.58 -9.77
C GLU A 177 34.94 1.81 -8.26
N GLN A 178 34.06 2.60 -7.64
CA GLN A 178 34.11 3.02 -6.23
C GLN A 178 32.70 3.00 -5.60
N SER A 179 32.09 1.82 -5.51
CA SER A 179 30.71 1.63 -5.04
C SER A 179 30.44 2.25 -3.66
N GLN A 180 31.31 1.98 -2.68
CA GLN A 180 31.12 2.39 -1.28
C GLN A 180 31.24 3.90 -1.09
N LEU A 181 32.28 4.53 -1.65
CA LEU A 181 32.51 5.98 -1.51
C LEU A 181 31.42 6.77 -2.24
N THR A 182 31.03 6.32 -3.43
CA THR A 182 29.96 6.94 -4.22
C THR A 182 28.63 6.87 -3.48
N THR A 183 28.29 5.73 -2.90
CA THR A 183 27.06 5.53 -2.11
C THR A 183 27.04 6.42 -0.87
N LYS A 184 28.16 6.51 -0.16
CA LYS A 184 28.31 7.39 1.00
C LYS A 184 28.08 8.86 0.63
N LEU A 185 28.61 9.30 -0.52
CA LEU A 185 28.44 10.66 -0.98
C LEU A 185 27.00 10.97 -1.41
N LEU A 186 26.33 10.02 -2.08
CA LEU A 186 24.91 10.13 -2.40
C LEU A 186 24.04 10.31 -1.15
N LYS A 187 24.36 9.60 -0.06
CA LYS A 187 23.70 9.77 1.24
C LYS A 187 23.93 11.16 1.85
N GLN A 188 25.06 11.81 1.56
CA GLN A 188 25.37 13.13 2.09
C GLN A 188 24.66 14.28 1.36
N LEU A 189 24.05 14.03 0.19
CA LEU A 189 23.39 15.07 -0.59
C LEU A 189 22.19 15.72 0.11
N ASN A 190 21.60 15.07 1.12
CA ASN A 190 20.53 15.60 1.99
C ASN A 190 19.54 16.55 1.27
N PRO A 191 18.77 16.05 0.27
CA PRO A 191 17.82 16.86 -0.47
C PRO A 191 16.71 17.43 0.43
N THR A 192 16.22 18.62 0.10
CA THR A 192 14.99 19.17 0.69
C THR A 192 13.76 18.44 0.14
N PRO A 193 12.62 18.40 0.85
CA PRO A 193 11.40 17.73 0.37
C PRO A 193 10.95 18.18 -1.03
N GLN A 194 11.09 19.47 -1.35
CA GLN A 194 10.77 20.02 -2.67
C GLN A 194 11.67 19.45 -3.78
N GLN A 195 12.97 19.27 -3.48
CA GLN A 195 13.92 18.69 -4.44
C GLN A 195 13.69 17.19 -4.65
N ILE A 196 13.23 16.46 -3.62
CA ILE A 196 12.89 15.04 -3.73
C ILE A 196 11.78 14.84 -4.77
N GLU A 197 10.74 15.67 -4.70
CA GLU A 197 9.60 15.60 -5.62
C GLU A 197 9.95 16.05 -7.04
N GLN A 198 10.67 17.17 -7.19
CA GLN A 198 11.08 17.70 -8.49
C GLN A 198 12.03 16.75 -9.25
N GLU A 199 12.98 16.14 -8.54
CA GLU A 199 14.02 15.30 -9.13
C GLU A 199 13.70 13.79 -9.07
N GLN A 200 12.52 13.42 -8.58
CA GLN A 200 12.02 12.04 -8.44
C GLN A 200 13.04 11.14 -7.72
N LEU A 201 13.53 11.58 -6.57
CA LEU A 201 14.49 10.83 -5.76
C LEU A 201 13.76 9.88 -4.79
N PRO A 202 14.26 8.65 -4.56
CA PRO A 202 15.51 8.06 -5.06
C PRO A 202 15.39 7.33 -6.42
N GLU A 203 14.20 7.26 -7.03
CA GLU A 203 13.90 6.44 -8.22
C GLU A 203 14.77 6.74 -9.42
N SER A 204 15.00 8.02 -9.70
CA SER A 204 15.82 8.46 -10.83
C SER A 204 17.26 7.95 -10.76
N LEU A 205 17.73 7.55 -9.56
CA LEU A 205 19.09 7.06 -9.33
C LEU A 205 19.19 5.53 -9.24
N ILE A 206 18.09 4.78 -9.20
CA ILE A 206 18.10 3.31 -9.09
C ILE A 206 18.93 2.68 -10.22
N ASN A 207 18.77 3.18 -11.45
CA ASN A 207 19.48 2.69 -12.63
C ASN A 207 21.00 2.92 -12.60
N LEU A 208 21.53 3.68 -11.62
CA LEU A 208 22.97 3.86 -11.46
C LEU A 208 23.63 2.62 -10.83
N PHE A 209 22.86 1.82 -10.08
CA PHE A 209 23.38 0.70 -9.28
C PHE A 209 23.20 -0.68 -9.92
N MET A 210 22.98 -0.77 -11.25
CA MET A 210 22.65 -2.05 -11.92
C MET A 210 23.58 -3.23 -11.58
N ASN A 211 24.86 -2.97 -11.32
CA ASN A 211 25.86 -4.00 -11.01
C ASN A 211 26.15 -4.16 -9.51
N ASN A 212 25.60 -3.31 -8.64
CA ASN A 212 25.93 -3.23 -7.21
C ASN A 212 24.63 -3.21 -6.36
N PRO A 213 23.96 -4.37 -6.20
CA PRO A 213 22.67 -4.46 -5.52
C PRO A 213 22.75 -4.23 -4.01
N ASP A 214 23.88 -4.55 -3.37
CA ASP A 214 24.06 -4.38 -1.91
C ASP A 214 24.16 -2.90 -1.53
N GLU A 215 24.87 -2.11 -2.34
CA GLU A 215 24.99 -0.66 -2.19
C GLU A 215 23.70 0.07 -2.54
N LEU A 216 22.94 -0.43 -3.53
CA LEU A 216 21.59 0.07 -3.80
C LEU A 216 20.69 -0.13 -2.58
N LEU A 217 20.71 -1.32 -2.00
CA LEU A 217 19.93 -1.62 -0.79
C LEU A 217 20.31 -0.69 0.35
N ASP A 218 21.62 -0.49 0.60
CA ASP A 218 22.12 0.42 1.63
C ASP A 218 21.72 1.90 1.40
N TYR A 219 21.65 2.34 0.14
CA TYR A 219 21.15 3.67 -0.22
C TYR A 219 19.64 3.80 -0.01
N LEU A 220 18.85 2.84 -0.49
CA LEU A 220 17.39 2.87 -0.38
C LEU A 220 16.93 2.74 1.08
N GLU A 221 17.59 1.92 1.90
CA GLU A 221 17.33 1.84 3.35
C GLU A 221 17.61 3.18 4.06
N TYR A 222 18.64 3.91 3.62
CA TYR A 222 18.91 5.25 4.12
C TYR A 222 17.82 6.24 3.68
N ALA A 223 17.40 6.20 2.42
CA ALA A 223 16.34 7.04 1.88
C ALA A 223 15.02 6.86 2.64
N VAL A 224 14.61 5.61 2.91
CA VAL A 224 13.40 5.31 3.69
C VAL A 224 13.45 5.86 5.12
N LYS A 225 14.64 5.97 5.72
CA LYS A 225 14.80 6.51 7.08
C LYS A 225 14.81 8.04 7.14
N GLN A 226 15.30 8.70 6.10
CA GLN A 226 15.55 10.15 6.10
C GLN A 226 14.51 10.95 5.33
N TYR A 227 13.92 10.37 4.28
CA TYR A 227 12.94 11.06 3.44
C TYR A 227 11.53 10.93 4.02
N PRO A 228 10.68 11.97 3.88
CA PRO A 228 9.28 11.85 4.29
C PRO A 228 8.57 10.75 3.48
N LYS A 229 7.79 9.90 4.16
CA LYS A 229 7.10 8.76 3.54
C LYS A 229 6.16 9.16 2.38
N GLU A 230 5.62 10.37 2.41
CA GLU A 230 4.71 10.92 1.39
C GLU A 230 5.38 11.10 0.01
N HIS A 231 6.71 11.22 -0.03
CA HIS A 231 7.46 11.43 -1.28
C HIS A 231 8.15 10.15 -1.78
N LEU A 232 7.94 9.01 -1.11
CA LEU A 232 8.48 7.72 -1.53
C LEU A 232 7.40 6.95 -2.28
N SER A 233 7.63 6.58 -3.54
CA SER A 233 6.66 5.74 -4.26
C SER A 233 6.76 4.27 -3.87
N THR A 234 5.70 3.52 -4.22
CA THR A 234 5.63 2.06 -4.12
C THR A 234 6.81 1.35 -4.81
N THR A 235 7.34 1.91 -5.90
CA THR A 235 8.44 1.27 -6.65
C THR A 235 9.73 1.16 -5.84
N VAL A 236 9.98 2.09 -4.91
CA VAL A 236 11.13 2.06 -4.00
C VAL A 236 11.01 0.88 -3.05
N TYR A 237 9.83 0.69 -2.46
CA TYR A 237 9.55 -0.42 -1.55
C TYR A 237 9.56 -1.76 -2.26
N ASP A 238 9.01 -1.86 -3.47
CA ASP A 238 9.08 -3.04 -4.32
C ASP A 238 10.54 -3.41 -4.64
N THR A 239 11.36 -2.42 -5.00
CA THR A 239 12.78 -2.64 -5.30
C THR A 239 13.53 -3.11 -4.05
N ILE A 240 13.31 -2.50 -2.90
CA ILE A 240 13.89 -2.94 -1.62
C ILE A 240 13.48 -4.40 -1.32
N LEU A 241 12.20 -4.73 -1.49
CA LEU A 241 11.69 -6.08 -1.26
C LEU A 241 12.38 -7.10 -2.18
N GLU A 242 12.49 -6.80 -3.48
CA GLU A 242 13.18 -7.67 -4.45
C GLU A 242 14.66 -7.85 -4.10
N LEU A 243 15.36 -6.78 -3.71
CA LEU A 243 16.77 -6.86 -3.30
C LEU A 243 16.96 -7.66 -2.02
N LEU A 244 16.11 -7.47 -1.01
CA LEU A 244 16.14 -8.25 0.24
C LEU A 244 15.86 -9.73 -0.02
N LEU A 245 14.89 -10.05 -0.89
CA LEU A 245 14.59 -11.43 -1.29
C LEU A 245 15.73 -12.05 -2.10
N GLN A 246 16.39 -11.28 -2.96
CA GLN A 246 17.59 -11.73 -3.68
C GLN A 246 18.73 -12.02 -2.70
N LYS A 247 18.93 -11.16 -1.69
CA LYS A 247 19.94 -11.36 -0.65
C LYS A 247 19.63 -12.60 0.20
N TYR A 248 18.36 -12.77 0.60
CA TYR A 248 17.87 -13.95 1.31
C TYR A 248 18.24 -15.26 0.59
N ASN A 249 18.04 -15.32 -0.74
CA ASN A 249 18.35 -16.53 -1.52
C ASN A 249 19.85 -16.77 -1.75
N LYS A 250 20.69 -15.73 -1.64
CA LYS A 250 22.15 -15.84 -1.81
C LYS A 250 22.89 -16.16 -0.50
N THR A 251 22.32 -15.79 0.65
CA THR A 251 22.95 -15.96 1.96
C THR A 251 22.73 -17.37 2.51
N ASN A 252 23.81 -18.04 2.93
CA ASN A 252 23.76 -19.37 3.56
C ASN A 252 23.80 -19.33 5.11
N ASP A 253 24.03 -18.16 5.70
CA ASP A 253 24.13 -17.97 7.14
C ASP A 253 22.75 -17.83 7.80
N LYS A 254 22.36 -18.82 8.61
CA LYS A 254 21.06 -18.84 9.33
C LYS A 254 20.73 -17.54 10.09
N LYS A 255 21.71 -16.93 10.76
CA LYS A 255 21.49 -15.70 11.55
C LYS A 255 21.19 -14.49 10.67
N GLU A 256 21.82 -14.39 9.50
CA GLU A 256 21.56 -13.31 8.55
C GLU A 256 20.25 -13.53 7.81
N ILE A 257 19.91 -14.79 7.48
CA ILE A 257 18.61 -15.19 6.96
C ILE A 257 17.49 -14.76 7.92
N ASP A 258 17.62 -15.01 9.22
CA ASP A 258 16.62 -14.62 10.23
C ASP A 258 16.47 -13.08 10.32
N ARG A 259 17.59 -12.34 10.28
CA ARG A 259 17.57 -10.86 10.28
C ARG A 259 16.85 -10.31 9.05
N ILE A 260 17.21 -10.79 7.86
CA ILE A 260 16.59 -10.36 6.59
C ILE A 260 15.10 -10.71 6.60
N SER A 261 14.74 -11.91 7.08
CA SER A 261 13.35 -12.34 7.19
C SER A 261 12.54 -11.40 8.09
N HIS A 262 13.10 -11.00 9.24
CA HIS A 262 12.47 -10.01 10.13
C HIS A 262 12.33 -8.64 9.48
N GLN A 263 13.33 -8.18 8.71
CA GLN A 263 13.25 -6.91 7.98
C GLN A 263 12.14 -6.95 6.92
N ILE A 264 12.08 -8.02 6.13
CA ILE A 264 11.03 -8.23 5.13
C ILE A 264 9.66 -8.24 5.79
N LEU A 265 9.47 -9.01 6.86
CA LEU A 265 8.19 -9.06 7.57
C LEU A 265 7.80 -7.69 8.16
N THR A 266 8.76 -6.93 8.68
CA THR A 266 8.49 -5.58 9.21
C THR A 266 8.02 -4.63 8.11
N LEU A 267 8.68 -4.66 6.94
CA LEU A 267 8.28 -3.88 5.77
C LEU A 267 6.90 -4.30 5.26
N LEU A 268 6.65 -5.61 5.20
CA LEU A 268 5.37 -6.18 4.78
C LEU A 268 4.24 -5.92 5.78
N GLN A 269 4.53 -5.70 7.06
CA GLN A 269 3.53 -5.44 8.11
C GLN A 269 3.18 -3.97 8.28
N ASP A 270 4.08 -3.04 7.96
CA ASP A 270 3.81 -1.60 8.09
C ASP A 270 2.55 -1.24 7.29
N SER A 271 1.54 -0.70 7.98
CA SER A 271 0.25 -0.33 7.39
C SER A 271 0.30 1.01 6.66
N LYS A 272 1.41 1.74 6.79
CA LYS A 272 1.61 3.05 6.17
C LYS A 272 2.27 2.98 4.80
N VAL A 273 2.69 1.79 4.34
CA VAL A 273 3.34 1.61 3.04
C VAL A 273 2.32 1.00 2.08
N ASP A 274 2.01 1.71 1.01
CA ASP A 274 1.14 1.24 -0.06
C ASP A 274 1.93 0.31 -1.00
N ILE A 275 2.27 -0.88 -0.47
CA ILE A 275 2.94 -1.94 -1.23
C ILE A 275 1.88 -2.60 -2.12
N ASP A 276 2.19 -2.76 -3.41
CA ASP A 276 1.37 -3.59 -4.30
C ASP A 276 1.45 -5.04 -3.84
N VAL A 277 0.40 -5.47 -3.14
CA VAL A 277 0.27 -6.81 -2.56
C VAL A 277 0.47 -7.89 -3.63
N THR A 278 0.02 -7.65 -4.88
CA THR A 278 0.13 -8.63 -5.96
C THR A 278 1.58 -8.80 -6.41
N ARG A 279 2.30 -7.69 -6.60
CA ARG A 279 3.72 -7.72 -7.00
C ARG A 279 4.58 -8.31 -5.88
N ALA A 280 4.35 -7.91 -4.64
CA ALA A 280 5.03 -8.46 -3.48
C ALA A 280 4.81 -9.98 -3.33
N MET A 281 3.59 -10.46 -3.61
CA MET A 281 3.29 -11.90 -3.61
C MET A 281 4.06 -12.65 -4.69
N VAL A 282 4.09 -12.15 -5.93
CA VAL A 282 4.84 -12.77 -7.03
C VAL A 282 6.33 -12.82 -6.70
N ALA A 283 6.87 -11.73 -6.13
CA ALA A 283 8.27 -11.69 -5.69
C ALA A 283 8.53 -12.74 -4.59
N CYS A 284 7.74 -12.79 -3.53
CA CYS A 284 7.92 -13.77 -2.46
C CYS A 284 7.79 -15.22 -2.95
N GLN A 285 6.87 -15.51 -3.89
CA GLN A 285 6.73 -16.83 -4.50
C GLN A 285 7.94 -17.19 -5.37
N LYS A 286 8.44 -16.25 -6.19
CA LYS A 286 9.62 -16.45 -7.03
C LYS A 286 10.86 -16.83 -6.21
N TYR A 287 11.05 -16.23 -5.04
CA TYR A 287 12.19 -16.50 -4.15
C TYR A 287 11.88 -17.56 -3.06
N ASN A 288 10.74 -18.25 -3.15
CA ASN A 288 10.31 -19.31 -2.22
C ASN A 288 10.26 -18.88 -0.74
N PHE A 289 9.93 -17.61 -0.46
CA PHE A 289 9.85 -17.07 0.89
C PHE A 289 8.46 -17.32 1.51
N LYS A 290 8.26 -18.51 2.11
CA LYS A 290 6.98 -18.97 2.66
C LYS A 290 6.35 -18.01 3.69
N ALA A 291 7.15 -17.49 4.63
CA ALA A 291 6.65 -16.64 5.71
C ALA A 291 6.05 -15.31 5.21
N GLY A 292 6.65 -14.71 4.17
CA GLY A 292 6.14 -13.47 3.56
C GLY A 292 4.87 -13.70 2.75
N VAL A 293 4.77 -14.83 2.04
CA VAL A 293 3.55 -15.22 1.31
C VAL A 293 2.36 -15.33 2.28
N ILE A 294 2.54 -15.99 3.41
CA ILE A 294 1.49 -16.12 4.44
C ILE A 294 1.11 -14.74 5.01
N CYS A 295 2.11 -13.89 5.32
CA CYS A 295 1.87 -12.54 5.83
C CYS A 295 1.09 -11.66 4.85
N LEU A 296 1.40 -11.76 3.54
CA LEU A 296 0.72 -11.01 2.48
C LEU A 296 -0.71 -11.49 2.29
N TYR A 297 -0.94 -12.80 2.31
CA TYR A 297 -2.30 -13.34 2.27
C TYR A 297 -3.14 -12.99 3.50
N ASP A 298 -2.53 -12.90 4.69
CA ASP A 298 -3.19 -12.44 5.93
C ASP A 298 -3.67 -11.00 5.77
N LYS A 299 -2.81 -10.11 5.25
CA LYS A 299 -3.18 -8.72 4.91
C LYS A 299 -4.29 -8.64 3.87
N ALA A 300 -4.25 -9.49 2.84
CA ALA A 300 -5.25 -9.53 1.78
C ALA A 300 -6.57 -10.22 2.19
N LYS A 301 -6.64 -10.80 3.39
CA LYS A 301 -7.76 -11.64 3.88
C LYS A 301 -8.08 -12.82 2.96
N LEU A 302 -7.09 -13.31 2.21
CA LEU A 302 -7.25 -14.44 1.27
C LEU A 302 -6.96 -15.77 1.97
N TYR A 303 -7.74 -16.08 3.01
CA TYR A 303 -7.49 -17.24 3.89
C TYR A 303 -7.49 -18.59 3.17
N GLN A 304 -8.34 -18.74 2.14
CA GLN A 304 -8.41 -19.96 1.33
C GLN A 304 -7.10 -20.21 0.55
N GLN A 305 -6.42 -19.15 0.11
CA GLN A 305 -5.15 -19.26 -0.60
C GLN A 305 -3.98 -19.56 0.34
N ILE A 306 -4.03 -19.09 1.60
CA ILE A 306 -3.08 -19.51 2.66
C ILE A 306 -3.16 -21.02 2.83
N LEU A 307 -4.40 -21.50 2.99
CA LEU A 307 -4.67 -22.91 3.22
C LEU A 307 -4.20 -23.76 2.02
N GLN A 308 -4.52 -23.36 0.78
CA GLN A 308 -4.02 -24.04 -0.41
C GLN A 308 -2.49 -24.06 -0.50
N TYR A 309 -1.83 -22.94 -0.18
CA TYR A 309 -0.37 -22.86 -0.19
C TYR A 309 0.28 -23.77 0.87
N GLN A 310 -0.32 -23.89 2.06
CA GLN A 310 0.13 -24.81 3.10
C GLN A 310 -0.14 -26.28 2.72
N MET A 311 -1.27 -26.55 2.05
CA MET A 311 -1.58 -27.87 1.49
C MET A 311 -0.55 -28.31 0.45
N ASP A 312 -0.15 -27.40 -0.45
CA ASP A 312 0.88 -27.69 -1.46
C ASP A 312 2.25 -27.97 -0.82
N ASN A 313 2.53 -27.32 0.31
CA ASN A 313 3.78 -27.49 1.08
C ASN A 313 3.77 -28.68 2.06
N LYS A 314 2.63 -29.36 2.26
CA LYS A 314 2.43 -30.51 3.16
C LYS A 314 2.67 -30.25 4.66
N ASP A 315 2.50 -29.01 5.11
CA ASP A 315 2.69 -28.60 6.51
C ASP A 315 1.38 -28.79 7.31
N ASN A 316 1.12 -30.01 7.80
CA ASN A 316 -0.16 -30.41 8.41
C ASN A 316 -0.53 -29.67 9.72
N ASP A 317 0.46 -29.35 10.56
CA ASP A 317 0.23 -28.66 11.83
C ASP A 317 -0.15 -27.18 11.64
N GLU A 318 0.46 -26.53 10.63
CA GLU A 318 0.17 -25.13 10.29
C GLU A 318 -1.21 -24.96 9.63
N ILE A 319 -1.67 -25.96 8.90
CA ILE A 319 -3.04 -26.02 8.35
C ILE A 319 -4.07 -25.92 9.48
N LEU A 320 -3.88 -26.70 10.56
CA LEU A 320 -4.78 -26.65 11.72
C LEU A 320 -4.69 -25.33 12.47
N ALA A 321 -3.49 -24.77 12.64
CA ALA A 321 -3.31 -23.47 13.26
C ALA A 321 -4.03 -22.35 12.48
N THR A 322 -3.95 -22.40 11.15
CA THR A 322 -4.60 -21.46 10.22
C THR A 322 -6.11 -21.62 10.27
N CYS A 323 -6.63 -22.85 10.25
CA CYS A 323 -8.07 -23.11 10.41
C CYS A 323 -8.60 -22.64 11.77
N ARG A 324 -7.82 -22.76 12.85
CA ARG A 324 -8.23 -22.24 14.17
C ARG A 324 -8.22 -20.71 14.23
N LYS A 325 -7.27 -20.07 13.55
CA LYS A 325 -7.12 -18.60 13.57
C LYS A 325 -8.16 -17.90 12.70
N TYR A 326 -8.49 -18.46 11.54
CA TYR A 326 -9.34 -17.80 10.53
C TYR A 326 -10.68 -18.53 10.28
N GLY A 327 -10.89 -19.69 10.90
CA GLY A 327 -12.07 -20.50 10.67
C GLY A 327 -13.34 -20.02 11.38
N GLU A 328 -13.26 -19.00 12.24
CA GLU A 328 -14.46 -18.27 12.70
C GLU A 328 -14.98 -17.30 11.64
N ASP A 329 -14.08 -16.74 10.84
CA ASP A 329 -14.42 -15.77 9.78
C ASP A 329 -14.87 -16.47 8.49
N ASP A 330 -14.19 -17.57 8.09
CA ASP A 330 -14.56 -18.38 6.93
C ASP A 330 -14.67 -19.88 7.27
N PRO A 331 -15.90 -20.38 7.52
CA PRO A 331 -16.18 -21.80 7.71
C PRO A 331 -15.74 -22.72 6.57
N GLN A 332 -15.58 -22.20 5.34
CA GLN A 332 -15.21 -22.97 4.17
C GLN A 332 -13.76 -23.51 4.27
N LEU A 333 -12.92 -22.89 5.09
CA LEU A 333 -11.56 -23.35 5.38
C LEU A 333 -11.55 -24.74 6.01
N TRP A 334 -12.47 -25.02 6.92
CA TRP A 334 -12.58 -26.34 7.55
C TRP A 334 -13.01 -27.41 6.54
N ILE A 335 -13.83 -27.05 5.55
CA ILE A 335 -14.27 -27.95 4.47
C ILE A 335 -13.09 -28.28 3.55
N GLN A 336 -12.33 -27.27 3.15
CA GLN A 336 -11.15 -27.45 2.30
C GLN A 336 -10.08 -28.26 3.03
N ALA A 337 -9.82 -27.97 4.31
CA ALA A 337 -8.93 -28.75 5.16
C ALA A 337 -9.38 -30.21 5.25
N LEU A 338 -10.67 -30.47 5.54
CA LEU A 338 -11.23 -31.82 5.59
C LEU A 338 -11.08 -32.54 4.24
N SER A 339 -11.34 -31.87 3.12
CA SER A 339 -11.18 -32.45 1.78
C SER A 339 -9.71 -32.82 1.49
N TYR A 340 -8.76 -31.98 1.89
CA TYR A 340 -7.34 -32.27 1.74
C TYR A 340 -6.89 -33.44 2.61
N PHE A 341 -7.22 -33.42 3.92
CA PHE A 341 -6.89 -34.53 4.82
C PHE A 341 -7.57 -35.84 4.40
N SER A 342 -8.76 -35.78 3.80
CA SER A 342 -9.41 -36.97 3.25
C SER A 342 -8.58 -37.58 2.10
N LYS A 343 -8.04 -36.75 1.19
CA LYS A 343 -7.28 -37.18 0.00
C LYS A 343 -5.86 -37.69 0.32
N LEU A 344 -5.33 -37.36 1.49
CA LEU A 344 -4.00 -37.80 1.93
C LEU A 344 -4.02 -39.29 2.29
N LYS A 345 -3.25 -40.09 1.54
CA LYS A 345 -3.12 -41.56 1.72
C LYS A 345 -2.34 -41.98 2.98
N SER A 346 -1.98 -41.06 3.87
CA SER A 346 -1.10 -41.35 5.01
C SER A 346 -1.88 -41.93 6.20
N ALA A 347 -1.63 -43.21 6.48
CA ALA A 347 -2.46 -44.08 7.29
C ALA A 347 -2.48 -43.83 8.82
N ASP A 348 -1.60 -43.01 9.41
CA ASP A 348 -1.54 -42.88 10.89
C ASP A 348 -1.40 -41.46 11.45
N GLY A 349 -1.00 -40.47 10.64
CA GLY A 349 -0.71 -39.11 11.10
C GLY A 349 -1.83 -38.08 10.87
N CYS A 350 -2.98 -38.47 10.29
CA CYS A 350 -4.08 -37.55 9.98
C CYS A 350 -5.35 -37.82 10.83
N ARG A 351 -5.33 -38.87 11.66
CA ARG A 351 -6.48 -39.31 12.46
C ARG A 351 -6.87 -38.31 13.54
N LYS A 352 -5.88 -37.71 14.21
CA LYS A 352 -6.09 -36.75 15.30
C LYS A 352 -6.56 -35.41 14.75
N GLU A 353 -6.06 -35.04 13.59
CA GLU A 353 -6.28 -33.81 12.85
C GLU A 353 -7.72 -33.82 12.32
N ILE A 354 -8.16 -34.91 11.69
CA ILE A 354 -9.55 -35.11 11.27
C ILE A 354 -10.51 -35.10 12.47
N GLN A 355 -10.15 -35.75 13.59
CA GLN A 355 -10.99 -35.74 14.79
C GLN A 355 -11.15 -34.34 15.40
N GLN A 356 -10.09 -33.53 15.39
CA GLN A 356 -10.15 -32.13 15.85
C GLN A 356 -11.00 -31.26 14.90
N ILE A 357 -10.85 -31.44 13.59
CA ILE A 357 -11.66 -30.74 12.58
C ILE A 357 -13.14 -31.10 12.75
N LEU A 358 -13.47 -32.39 12.86
CA LEU A 358 -14.85 -32.86 13.05
C LEU A 358 -15.46 -32.34 14.36
N LYS A 359 -14.68 -32.23 15.43
CA LYS A 359 -15.15 -31.65 16.69
C LYS A 359 -15.51 -30.17 16.54
N TYR A 360 -14.66 -29.40 15.85
CA TYR A 360 -14.92 -27.98 15.62
C TYR A 360 -16.11 -27.73 14.68
N ILE A 361 -16.24 -28.57 13.64
CA ILE A 361 -17.41 -28.56 12.74
C ILE A 361 -18.70 -28.87 13.51
N ASP A 362 -18.66 -29.78 14.49
CA ASP A 362 -19.81 -30.11 15.34
C ASP A 362 -20.21 -28.95 16.26
N GLU A 363 -19.23 -28.31 16.90
CA GLU A 363 -19.46 -27.19 17.83
C GLU A 363 -20.10 -25.96 17.14
N LYS A 364 -19.80 -25.75 15.86
CA LYS A 364 -20.28 -24.61 15.06
C LYS A 364 -21.39 -24.98 14.07
N ASP A 365 -21.83 -26.24 14.03
CA ASP A 365 -22.84 -26.81 13.12
C ASP A 365 -22.64 -26.42 11.63
N LEU A 366 -21.38 -26.42 11.16
CA LEU A 366 -21.01 -25.83 9.87
C LEU A 366 -21.41 -26.69 8.66
N LEU A 367 -21.60 -28.00 8.85
CA LEU A 367 -21.83 -28.96 7.78
C LEU A 367 -22.91 -29.96 8.15
N SER A 368 -23.74 -30.31 7.15
CA SER A 368 -24.64 -31.45 7.30
C SER A 368 -23.84 -32.75 7.39
N PRO A 369 -24.28 -33.71 8.23
CA PRO A 369 -23.63 -35.02 8.35
C PRO A 369 -23.51 -35.75 7.00
N LEU A 370 -24.47 -35.54 6.08
CA LEU A 370 -24.46 -36.12 4.74
C LEU A 370 -23.30 -35.61 3.88
N LEU A 371 -23.00 -34.31 3.94
CA LEU A 371 -21.91 -33.71 3.18
C LEU A 371 -20.55 -34.16 3.72
N ILE A 372 -20.42 -34.32 5.04
CA ILE A 372 -19.23 -34.90 5.67
C ILE A 372 -19.01 -36.34 5.19
N ILE A 373 -20.05 -37.17 5.15
CA ILE A 373 -19.98 -38.53 4.63
C ILE A 373 -19.57 -38.52 3.15
N GLN A 374 -20.16 -37.66 2.31
CA GLN A 374 -19.84 -37.60 0.89
C GLN A 374 -18.40 -37.16 0.62
N THR A 375 -17.87 -36.20 1.39
CA THR A 375 -16.48 -35.73 1.25
C THR A 375 -15.46 -36.79 1.67
N LEU A 376 -15.75 -37.56 2.72
CA LEU A 376 -14.85 -38.60 3.23
C LEU A 376 -14.98 -39.92 2.48
N SER A 377 -16.17 -40.23 1.94
CA SER A 377 -16.44 -41.45 1.16
C SER A 377 -15.62 -41.56 -0.12
N ASN A 378 -14.99 -40.48 -0.58
CA ASN A 378 -14.12 -40.49 -1.76
C ASN A 378 -12.75 -41.16 -1.53
N ASN A 379 -12.46 -41.70 -0.34
CA ASN A 379 -11.20 -42.39 -0.05
C ASN A 379 -11.42 -43.77 0.58
N GLU A 380 -10.75 -44.79 0.02
CA GLU A 380 -10.78 -46.18 0.50
C GLU A 380 -10.06 -46.40 1.84
N SER A 381 -9.30 -45.40 2.33
CA SER A 381 -8.41 -45.53 3.50
C SER A 381 -8.84 -44.75 4.75
N THR A 382 -9.95 -44.00 4.73
CA THR A 382 -10.45 -43.37 5.97
C THR A 382 -11.37 -44.35 6.70
N SER A 383 -10.92 -44.78 7.87
CA SER A 383 -11.62 -45.73 8.72
C SER A 383 -12.98 -45.17 9.13
N LEU A 384 -14.03 -45.82 8.62
CA LEU A 384 -15.44 -45.65 9.00
C LEU A 384 -15.65 -45.61 10.54
N ASP A 385 -14.69 -46.13 11.30
CA ASP A 385 -14.60 -46.03 12.77
C ASP A 385 -14.57 -44.59 13.30
N LEU A 386 -13.85 -43.66 12.66
CA LEU A 386 -13.79 -42.26 13.10
C LEU A 386 -15.12 -41.54 12.89
N LEU A 387 -15.81 -41.88 11.80
CA LEU A 387 -17.13 -41.34 11.48
C LEU A 387 -18.21 -41.97 12.33
N LYS A 388 -18.08 -43.24 12.71
CA LYS A 388 -19.06 -43.95 13.52
C LYS A 388 -19.28 -43.24 14.87
N ASP A 389 -18.22 -42.87 15.56
CA ASP A 389 -18.34 -42.16 16.85
C ASP A 389 -18.92 -40.75 16.70
N TYR A 390 -18.60 -40.06 15.61
CA TYR A 390 -19.16 -38.75 15.28
C TYR A 390 -20.66 -38.86 14.95
N LEU A 391 -21.04 -39.74 14.03
CA LEU A 391 -22.42 -39.94 13.60
C LEU A 391 -23.31 -40.43 14.75
N ILE A 392 -22.82 -41.37 15.57
CA ILE A 392 -23.57 -41.82 16.75
C ILE A 392 -23.83 -40.67 17.71
N ARG A 393 -22.85 -39.77 17.91
CA ARG A 393 -23.01 -38.62 18.80
C ARG A 393 -24.01 -37.61 18.24
N LYS A 394 -23.90 -37.26 16.96
CA LYS A 394 -24.82 -36.31 16.31
C LYS A 394 -26.25 -36.85 16.27
N LEU A 395 -26.44 -38.10 15.85
CA LEU A 395 -27.75 -38.75 15.82
C LEU A 395 -28.38 -38.84 17.21
N ARG A 396 -27.60 -39.12 18.27
CA ARG A 396 -28.13 -39.10 19.65
C ARG A 396 -28.54 -37.69 20.09
N CYS A 397 -27.77 -36.67 19.71
CA CYS A 397 -28.10 -35.28 20.03
C CYS A 397 -29.40 -34.86 19.34
N GLU A 398 -29.53 -35.12 18.04
CA GLU A 398 -30.76 -34.85 17.26
C GLU A 398 -31.95 -35.64 17.82
N GLN A 399 -31.78 -36.92 18.15
CA GLN A 399 -32.85 -37.74 18.75
C GLN A 399 -33.31 -37.17 20.10
N THR A 400 -32.39 -36.72 20.94
CA THR A 400 -32.72 -36.10 22.23
C THR A 400 -33.47 -34.78 22.03
N GLN A 401 -33.11 -34.00 21.01
CA GLN A 401 -33.82 -32.77 20.68
C GLN A 401 -35.23 -33.06 20.16
N ILE A 402 -35.38 -34.04 19.27
CA ILE A 402 -36.69 -34.50 18.79
C ILE A 402 -37.57 -34.96 19.96
N GLU A 403 -37.02 -35.67 20.94
CA GLU A 403 -37.78 -36.13 22.12
C GLU A 403 -38.25 -34.97 23.02
N LYS A 404 -37.40 -33.96 23.22
CA LYS A 404 -37.79 -32.73 23.94
C LYS A 404 -38.91 -31.99 23.20
N ASP A 405 -38.73 -31.74 21.91
CA ASP A 405 -39.70 -31.03 21.08
C ASP A 405 -41.03 -31.79 21.03
N GLN A 406 -41.01 -33.12 20.90
CA GLN A 406 -42.22 -33.95 20.96
C GLN A 406 -42.93 -33.86 22.32
N THR A 407 -42.17 -33.78 23.42
CA THR A 407 -42.75 -33.64 24.76
C THR A 407 -43.43 -32.28 24.92
N GLU A 408 -42.79 -31.22 24.44
CA GLU A 408 -43.38 -29.87 24.44
C GLU A 408 -44.62 -29.79 23.54
N ILE A 409 -44.58 -30.38 22.34
CA ILE A 409 -45.74 -30.45 21.44
C ILE A 409 -46.91 -31.16 22.12
N ARG A 410 -46.66 -32.25 22.86
CA ARG A 410 -47.72 -32.95 23.60
C ARG A 410 -48.32 -32.07 24.70
N ARG A 411 -47.48 -31.38 25.47
CA ARG A 411 -47.93 -30.44 26.51
C ARG A 411 -48.79 -29.33 25.92
N PHE A 412 -48.31 -28.65 24.88
CA PHE A 412 -49.05 -27.56 24.23
C PHE A 412 -50.36 -28.03 23.58
N ARG A 413 -50.39 -29.23 22.98
CA ARG A 413 -51.64 -29.81 22.44
C ARG A 413 -52.66 -30.11 23.53
N GLN A 414 -52.22 -30.61 24.69
CA GLN A 414 -53.10 -30.86 25.81
C GLN A 414 -53.67 -29.56 26.38
N GLU A 415 -52.81 -28.57 26.66
CA GLU A 415 -53.22 -27.25 27.15
C GLU A 415 -54.19 -26.56 26.18
N SER A 416 -53.89 -26.57 24.89
CA SER A 416 -54.77 -26.02 23.85
C SER A 416 -56.11 -26.75 23.80
N GLY A 417 -56.11 -28.08 23.91
CA GLY A 417 -57.33 -28.88 23.97
C GLY A 417 -58.19 -28.55 25.20
N ASP A 418 -57.59 -28.35 26.36
CA ASP A 418 -58.30 -28.00 27.59
C ASP A 418 -58.85 -26.57 27.54
N ILE A 419 -58.11 -25.63 26.95
CA ILE A 419 -58.59 -24.27 26.68
C ILE A 419 -59.79 -24.30 25.72
N VAL A 420 -59.74 -25.06 24.63
CA VAL A 420 -60.86 -25.19 23.68
C VAL A 420 -62.10 -25.80 24.35
N LYS A 421 -61.92 -26.80 25.23
CA LYS A 421 -63.04 -27.34 26.02
C LYS A 421 -63.65 -26.30 26.95
N LYS A 422 -62.83 -25.49 27.64
CA LYS A 422 -63.29 -24.38 28.49
C LYS A 422 -64.06 -23.33 27.68
N ILE A 423 -63.57 -22.97 26.50
CA ILE A 423 -64.28 -22.04 25.59
C ILE A 423 -65.65 -22.60 25.20
N LYS A 424 -65.72 -23.85 24.74
CA LYS A 424 -66.99 -24.49 24.37
C LYS A 424 -67.96 -24.57 25.54
N ALA A 425 -67.46 -24.86 26.74
CA ALA A 425 -68.26 -24.88 27.96
C ALA A 425 -68.84 -23.49 28.29
N LEU A 426 -68.05 -22.42 28.11
CA LEU A 426 -68.52 -21.03 28.32
C LEU A 426 -69.50 -20.56 27.23
N GLU A 427 -69.36 -21.02 25.98
CA GLU A 427 -70.23 -20.63 24.86
C GLU A 427 -71.61 -21.32 24.88
N THR A 428 -71.68 -22.57 25.35
CA THR A 428 -72.89 -23.42 25.20
C THR A 428 -73.42 -24.03 26.49
N GLY A 429 -72.67 -23.96 27.58
CA GLY A 429 -73.07 -24.50 28.89
C GLY A 429 -73.83 -23.48 29.74
N PRO A 430 -74.85 -23.92 30.51
CA PRO A 430 -75.45 -23.06 31.54
C PRO A 430 -74.47 -22.87 32.70
N ILE A 431 -74.25 -21.62 33.10
CA ILE A 431 -73.47 -21.29 34.31
C ILE A 431 -74.43 -21.27 35.50
N LEU A 432 -74.19 -22.17 36.46
CA LEU A 432 -74.99 -22.27 37.68
C LEU A 432 -74.34 -21.41 38.78
N CYS A 433 -74.85 -20.20 38.98
CA CYS A 433 -74.46 -19.38 40.13
C CYS A 433 -75.21 -19.88 41.37
N GLN A 434 -74.53 -20.64 42.24
CA GLN A 434 -75.15 -21.27 43.42
C GLN A 434 -74.87 -20.54 44.74
N ASP A 435 -74.04 -19.49 44.72
CA ASP A 435 -73.67 -18.79 45.94
C ASP A 435 -74.82 -17.89 46.43
N PRO A 436 -75.41 -18.16 47.61
CA PRO A 436 -76.51 -17.34 48.14
C PRO A 436 -76.02 -16.04 48.77
N LYS A 437 -74.72 -15.70 48.68
CA LYS A 437 -74.10 -14.55 49.32
C LYS A 437 -73.44 -13.62 48.31
N CYS A 438 -73.58 -12.32 48.54
CA CYS A 438 -72.96 -11.30 47.71
C CYS A 438 -71.43 -11.35 47.87
N SER A 439 -70.71 -11.41 46.75
CA SER A 439 -69.24 -11.54 46.78
C SER A 439 -68.53 -10.30 47.36
N ALA A 440 -69.17 -9.12 47.34
CA ALA A 440 -68.64 -7.87 47.88
C ALA A 440 -68.94 -7.67 49.38
N CYS A 441 -70.22 -7.71 49.79
CA CYS A 441 -70.61 -7.42 51.18
C CYS A 441 -70.76 -8.67 52.06
N LYS A 442 -70.68 -9.88 51.48
CA LYS A 442 -70.81 -11.20 52.14
C LYS A 442 -72.15 -11.45 52.85
N MET A 443 -73.14 -10.58 52.69
CA MET A 443 -74.52 -10.77 53.14
C MET A 443 -75.30 -11.65 52.15
N ASP A 444 -76.40 -12.23 52.61
CA ASP A 444 -77.28 -13.03 51.76
C ASP A 444 -77.85 -12.17 50.61
N LEU A 445 -77.98 -12.76 49.43
CA LEU A 445 -78.42 -12.09 48.21
C LEU A 445 -79.93 -11.88 48.22
N ASP A 446 -80.34 -10.62 48.12
CA ASP A 446 -81.73 -10.22 47.93
C ASP A 446 -81.95 -9.77 46.47
N LEU A 447 -83.16 -9.98 45.95
CA LEU A 447 -83.53 -9.55 44.60
C LEU A 447 -83.73 -8.02 44.56
N PRO A 448 -83.22 -7.29 43.56
CA PRO A 448 -82.54 -7.75 42.34
C PRO A 448 -81.02 -7.99 42.51
N CYS A 449 -80.53 -9.08 41.90
CA CYS A 449 -79.13 -9.49 41.90
C CYS A 449 -78.57 -9.63 40.49
N ILE A 450 -77.26 -9.40 40.34
CA ILE A 450 -76.52 -9.48 39.08
C ILE A 450 -75.51 -10.62 39.18
N HIS A 451 -75.59 -11.53 38.21
CA HIS A 451 -74.70 -12.68 38.09
C HIS A 451 -73.75 -12.50 36.90
N PHE A 452 -72.47 -12.77 37.11
CA PHE A 452 -71.46 -12.69 36.06
C PHE A 452 -71.01 -14.06 35.58
N PHE A 453 -70.53 -14.16 34.34
CA PHE A 453 -69.94 -15.38 33.77
C PHE A 453 -68.66 -15.85 34.50
N CYS A 454 -68.09 -15.02 35.38
CA CYS A 454 -67.03 -15.41 36.31
C CYS A 454 -67.56 -16.04 37.61
N GLU A 455 -68.83 -16.46 37.64
CA GLU A 455 -69.54 -17.11 38.77
C GLU A 455 -69.75 -16.22 40.01
N HIS A 456 -69.31 -14.97 39.98
CA HIS A 456 -69.55 -14.03 41.07
C HIS A 456 -70.96 -13.41 40.99
N SER A 457 -71.60 -13.31 42.15
CA SER A 457 -72.96 -12.78 42.31
C SER A 457 -72.95 -11.58 43.25
N PHE A 458 -73.65 -10.51 42.88
CA PHE A 458 -73.71 -9.26 43.64
C PHE A 458 -75.14 -8.73 43.73
N HIS A 459 -75.46 -7.96 44.77
CA HIS A 459 -76.64 -7.10 44.77
C HIS A 459 -76.50 -6.04 43.67
N GLU A 460 -77.60 -5.56 43.10
CA GLU A 460 -77.57 -4.50 42.08
C GLU A 460 -76.77 -3.27 42.54
N HIS A 461 -76.93 -2.87 43.81
CA HIS A 461 -76.21 -1.74 44.40
C HIS A 461 -74.72 -2.03 44.71
N CYS A 462 -74.35 -3.30 44.82
CA CYS A 462 -72.96 -3.72 45.07
C CYS A 462 -72.18 -4.00 43.77
N ALA A 463 -72.86 -4.08 42.63
CA ALA A 463 -72.23 -4.23 41.33
C ALA A 463 -71.70 -2.87 40.83
N TYR A 464 -70.55 -2.89 40.15
CA TYR A 464 -69.94 -1.67 39.63
C TYR A 464 -70.58 -1.32 38.29
N ALA A 465 -71.44 -0.30 38.27
CA ALA A 465 -72.10 0.23 37.09
C ALA A 465 -71.19 1.26 36.40
N ILE A 466 -70.97 1.09 35.10
CA ILE A 466 -70.17 1.99 34.26
C ILE A 466 -71.00 2.38 33.05
N GLU A 467 -70.96 3.66 32.67
CA GLU A 467 -71.52 4.10 31.40
C GLU A 467 -70.64 3.64 30.24
N SER A 468 -71.23 2.93 29.28
CA SER A 468 -70.56 2.53 28.05
C SER A 468 -70.05 3.77 27.29
N PRO A 469 -68.75 3.85 26.96
CA PRO A 469 -68.20 4.98 26.21
C PRO A 469 -68.76 5.12 24.78
N THR A 470 -69.44 4.10 24.26
CA THR A 470 -69.92 4.06 22.86
C THR A 470 -71.43 4.07 22.71
N THR A 471 -72.19 3.62 23.71
CA THR A 471 -73.65 3.44 23.60
C THR A 471 -74.47 4.15 24.67
N SER A 472 -73.82 4.85 25.62
CA SER A 472 -74.48 5.51 26.76
C SER A 472 -75.39 4.59 27.60
N GLU A 473 -75.25 3.27 27.46
CA GLU A 473 -75.94 2.25 28.25
C GLU A 473 -75.14 1.95 29.53
N ILE A 474 -75.85 1.64 30.63
CA ILE A 474 -75.23 1.22 31.88
C ILE A 474 -74.80 -0.24 31.75
N ILE A 475 -73.49 -0.48 31.78
CA ILE A 475 -72.88 -1.82 31.78
C ILE A 475 -72.37 -2.11 33.19
N TYR A 476 -72.73 -3.27 33.73
CA TYR A 476 -72.18 -3.74 34.99
C TYR A 476 -70.89 -4.51 34.74
N GLU A 477 -69.83 -4.21 35.49
CA GLU A 477 -68.58 -4.98 35.52
C GLU A 477 -68.43 -5.66 36.89
N CYS A 478 -67.87 -6.88 36.88
CA CYS A 478 -67.54 -7.58 38.13
C CYS A 478 -66.40 -6.84 38.85
N PRO A 479 -66.59 -6.33 40.08
CA PRO A 479 -65.55 -5.58 40.79
C PRO A 479 -64.26 -6.38 41.04
N LEU A 480 -64.37 -7.71 41.21
CA LEU A 480 -63.25 -8.60 41.49
C LEU A 480 -62.43 -8.95 40.24
N CYS A 481 -63.11 -9.10 39.08
CA CYS A 481 -62.46 -9.52 37.84
C CYS A 481 -62.21 -8.37 36.86
N SER A 482 -62.81 -7.19 37.06
CA SER A 482 -62.69 -6.03 36.16
C SER A 482 -61.25 -5.60 35.93
N GLY A 483 -60.43 -5.56 36.97
CA GLY A 483 -59.01 -5.18 36.87
C GLY A 483 -58.21 -6.09 35.95
N ASP A 484 -58.40 -7.41 36.06
CA ASP A 484 -57.69 -8.37 35.22
C ASP A 484 -58.30 -8.46 33.81
N ASN A 485 -59.63 -8.37 33.70
CA ASN A 485 -60.30 -8.30 32.40
C ASN A 485 -59.87 -7.06 31.60
N ARG A 486 -59.71 -5.90 32.24
CA ARG A 486 -59.18 -4.69 31.59
C ARG A 486 -57.75 -4.86 31.11
N LYS A 487 -56.87 -5.47 31.91
CA LYS A 487 -55.50 -5.79 31.45
C LYS A 487 -55.51 -6.66 30.20
N TRP A 488 -56.37 -7.68 30.15
CA TRP A 488 -56.52 -8.52 28.96
C TRP A 488 -57.11 -7.76 27.77
N LEU A 489 -58.12 -6.91 27.98
CA LEU A 489 -58.72 -6.09 26.94
C LEU A 489 -57.74 -5.04 26.39
N ASP A 490 -56.96 -4.39 27.25
CA ASP A 490 -55.91 -3.45 26.87
C ASP A 490 -54.80 -4.17 26.10
N LEU A 491 -54.42 -5.38 26.51
CA LEU A 491 -53.46 -6.20 25.77
C LEU A 491 -53.99 -6.55 24.37
N ILE A 492 -55.26 -6.96 24.26
CA ILE A 492 -55.91 -7.27 22.97
C ILE A 492 -56.02 -6.01 22.09
N ASN A 493 -56.36 -4.86 22.67
CA ASN A 493 -56.47 -3.59 21.94
C ASN A 493 -55.09 -3.10 21.48
N ASN A 494 -54.07 -3.16 22.34
CA ASN A 494 -52.69 -2.82 21.98
C ASN A 494 -52.16 -3.74 20.87
N GLN A 495 -52.53 -5.02 20.87
CA GLN A 495 -52.20 -5.96 19.80
C GLN A 495 -52.90 -5.62 18.46
N ARG A 496 -54.12 -5.05 18.49
CA ARG A 496 -54.86 -4.65 17.28
C ARG A 496 -54.45 -3.29 16.69
N VAL A 497 -53.84 -2.41 17.49
CA VAL A 497 -53.55 -1.01 17.11
C VAL A 497 -52.14 -0.80 16.52
N GLY A 498 -51.34 -1.86 16.36
CA GLY A 498 -49.97 -1.74 15.85
C GLY A 498 -49.87 -1.32 14.38
N LYS A 499 -49.86 -0.02 14.09
CA LYS A 499 -49.64 0.53 12.75
C LYS A 499 -48.24 0.24 12.18
N ASP A 500 -47.26 -0.10 13.02
CA ASP A 500 -45.85 -0.35 12.63
C ASP A 500 -45.37 -1.80 12.90
N ILE A 501 -46.29 -2.78 12.89
CA ILE A 501 -45.95 -4.19 13.14
C ILE A 501 -44.96 -4.72 12.09
N HIS A 502 -45.06 -4.27 10.84
CA HIS A 502 -44.25 -4.78 9.73
C HIS A 502 -42.76 -4.42 9.88
N GLU A 503 -42.44 -3.15 10.17
CA GLU A 503 -41.05 -2.73 10.37
C GLU A 503 -40.44 -3.35 11.63
N THR A 504 -41.24 -3.48 12.69
CA THR A 504 -40.80 -4.10 13.94
C THR A 504 -40.50 -5.58 13.76
N PHE A 505 -41.33 -6.29 12.98
CA PHE A 505 -41.14 -7.69 12.63
C PHE A 505 -39.84 -7.92 11.85
N HIS A 506 -39.63 -7.17 10.77
CA HIS A 506 -38.42 -7.31 9.95
C HIS A 506 -37.14 -6.98 10.74
N ARG A 507 -37.19 -5.95 11.59
CA ARG A 507 -36.05 -5.61 12.47
C ARG A 507 -35.72 -6.72 13.48
N GLU A 508 -36.71 -7.42 14.02
CA GLU A 508 -36.49 -8.52 14.96
C GLU A 508 -36.04 -9.80 14.25
N LEU A 509 -36.58 -10.06 13.05
CA LEU A 509 -36.21 -11.19 12.20
C LEU A 509 -34.73 -11.12 11.73
N ASP A 510 -34.23 -9.90 11.50
CA ASP A 510 -32.84 -9.69 11.07
C ASP A 510 -31.85 -9.76 12.23
N LYS A 511 -32.30 -9.52 13.47
CA LYS A 511 -31.45 -9.53 14.67
C LYS A 511 -31.33 -10.91 15.31
N GLN A 512 -32.38 -11.72 15.29
CA GLN A 512 -32.41 -13.01 15.97
C GLN A 512 -31.88 -14.14 15.07
N GLN A 513 -31.12 -15.08 15.67
CA GLN A 513 -30.69 -16.28 14.95
C GLN A 513 -31.86 -17.26 14.72
N ASP A 514 -32.80 -17.37 15.67
CA ASP A 514 -34.00 -18.17 15.51
C ASP A 514 -35.12 -17.38 14.82
N LYS A 515 -35.04 -17.33 13.49
CA LYS A 515 -36.04 -16.67 12.65
C LYS A 515 -37.41 -17.34 12.75
N PHE A 516 -37.47 -18.66 12.98
CA PHE A 516 -38.73 -19.38 13.05
C PHE A 516 -39.49 -19.09 14.34
N GLY A 517 -38.78 -19.01 15.48
CA GLY A 517 -39.35 -18.60 16.76
C GLY A 517 -40.00 -17.23 16.69
N VAL A 518 -39.33 -16.25 16.07
CA VAL A 518 -39.89 -14.90 15.85
C VAL A 518 -41.16 -14.96 14.99
N VAL A 519 -41.16 -15.72 13.90
CA VAL A 519 -42.37 -15.88 13.07
C VAL A 519 -43.50 -16.55 13.84
N ALA A 520 -43.22 -17.61 14.60
CA ALA A 520 -44.20 -18.33 15.40
C ALA A 520 -44.82 -17.45 16.49
N GLU A 521 -44.02 -16.59 17.13
CA GLU A 521 -44.50 -15.63 18.13
C GLU A 521 -45.43 -14.58 17.50
N PHE A 522 -45.04 -13.99 16.37
CA PHE A 522 -45.87 -12.99 15.68
C PHE A 522 -47.16 -13.60 15.10
N LEU A 523 -47.12 -14.84 14.62
CA LEU A 523 -48.32 -15.61 14.21
C LEU A 523 -49.21 -15.95 15.41
N GLY A 524 -48.63 -16.37 16.54
CA GLY A 524 -49.36 -16.67 17.77
C GLY A 524 -50.12 -15.47 18.33
N ARG A 525 -49.61 -14.25 18.09
CA ARG A 525 -50.28 -12.98 18.43
C ARG A 525 -51.43 -12.60 17.49
N ARG A 526 -51.73 -13.41 16.46
CA ARG A 526 -52.79 -13.16 15.45
C ARG A 526 -52.69 -11.82 14.71
N LEU A 527 -51.50 -11.24 14.62
CA LEU A 527 -51.25 -9.93 13.99
C LEU A 527 -51.43 -9.95 12.47
N PHE A 528 -51.56 -11.14 11.88
CA PHE A 528 -51.78 -11.36 10.45
C PHE A 528 -53.20 -11.82 10.09
N ASP A 529 -54.08 -12.02 11.08
CA ASP A 529 -55.47 -12.36 10.80
C ASP A 529 -56.15 -11.13 10.18
N LYS A 530 -56.60 -11.26 8.93
CA LYS A 530 -57.41 -10.21 8.27
C LYS A 530 -58.57 -9.88 9.19
N VAL A 531 -58.68 -8.62 9.57
CA VAL A 531 -59.85 -8.07 10.26
C VAL A 531 -61.07 -8.52 9.47
N ILE A 532 -61.82 -9.49 10.01
CA ILE A 532 -63.13 -9.85 9.48
C ILE A 532 -64.00 -8.63 9.78
N GLN A 533 -64.07 -7.70 8.82
CA GLN A 533 -65.12 -6.70 8.78
C GLN A 533 -66.42 -7.50 8.64
N LYS A 534 -67.09 -7.76 9.76
CA LYS A 534 -68.49 -8.16 9.74
C LYS A 534 -69.24 -6.99 9.09
N SER A 535 -69.78 -7.27 7.90
CA SER A 535 -70.72 -6.42 7.15
C SER A 535 -71.99 -6.17 7.95
#